data_AF-A0A518VBH7-F1
#
_entry.id   AF-A0A518VBH7-F1
#
_cell.length_a   1.000
_cell.length_b   1.000
_cell.length_c   1.000
_cell.angle_alpha   90.00
_cell.angle_beta   90.00
_cell.angle_gamma   90.00
#
_symmetry.space_group_name_H-M   'P 1'
#
loop_
_entity.id
_entity.type
_entity.pdbx_description
1 polymer ?
#
loop_
_entity_poly.entity_id
_entity_poly.type
_entity_poly.pdbx_seq_one_letter_code
_entity_poly.pdbx_strand_id
1 'polypeptide(L)' 'MESEIVASLQSLFDQAEKKGLWFYSSYHDIWLSPSKLRQEQENGKFLWGAVNWQLRDPLERVVELKFRRNQ' A
#
# COMPACT_ATOMS: atom_id res chain seq x y z
N MET A 1 -6.52 7.06 19.54
CA MET A 1 -6.83 5.92 18.64
C MET A 1 -6.17 6.09 17.28
N GLU A 2 -6.29 7.23 16.58
CA GLU A 2 -5.57 7.47 15.30
C GLU A 2 -4.03 7.32 15.43
N SER A 3 -3.46 7.68 16.57
CA SER A 3 -2.02 7.66 16.83
C SER A 3 -1.37 6.27 16.81
N GLU A 4 -2.07 5.21 17.19
CA GLU A 4 -1.49 3.86 17.29
C GLU A 4 -1.44 3.15 15.92
N ILE A 5 -2.46 3.35 15.08
CA ILE A 5 -2.51 2.79 13.72
C ILE A 5 -1.41 3.44 12.87
N VAL A 6 -1.28 4.76 12.92
CA VAL A 6 -0.24 5.50 12.19
C VAL A 6 1.15 5.09 12.65
N ALA A 7 1.37 4.97 13.98
CA ALA A 7 2.65 4.50 14.52
C ALA A 7 2.97 3.07 14.07
N SER A 8 1.97 2.18 14.01
CA SER A 8 2.15 0.79 13.55
C SER A 8 2.54 0.68 12.07
N LEU A 9 2.16 1.67 11.26
CA LEU A 9 2.45 1.71 9.82
C LEU A 9 3.77 2.38 9.49
N GLN A 10 4.38 3.15 10.39
CA GLN A 10 5.58 3.91 10.09
C GLN A 10 6.73 3.00 9.60
N SER A 11 6.96 1.87 10.25
CA SER A 11 7.97 0.89 9.83
C SER A 11 7.69 0.30 8.44
N LEU A 12 6.42 0.17 8.05
CA LEU A 12 6.04 -0.27 6.70
C LEU A 12 6.30 0.83 5.67
N PHE A 13 6.01 2.08 5.98
CA PHE A 13 6.32 3.21 5.10
C PHE A 13 7.82 3.33 4.86
N ASP A 14 8.63 3.26 5.91
CA ASP A 14 10.09 3.34 5.81
C ASP A 14 10.64 2.22 4.92
N GLN A 15 10.12 0.99 5.09
CA GLN A 15 10.50 -0.14 4.25
C GLN A 15 10.08 0.04 2.80
N ALA A 16 8.85 0.54 2.57
CA ALA A 16 8.32 0.75 1.23
C ALA A 16 9.14 1.79 0.46
N GLU A 17 9.48 2.92 1.10
CA GLU A 17 10.29 3.97 0.49
C GLU A 17 11.72 3.52 0.24
N LYS A 18 12.36 2.88 1.22
CA LYS A 18 13.73 2.40 1.10
C LYS A 18 13.90 1.37 -0.01
N LYS A 19 12.88 0.54 -0.23
CA LYS A 19 12.92 -0.58 -1.20
C LYS A 19 12.17 -0.29 -2.51
N GLY A 20 11.53 0.87 -2.65
CA GLY A 20 10.69 1.18 -3.80
C GLY A 20 9.42 0.33 -3.92
N LEU A 21 8.90 -0.20 -2.81
CA LEU A 21 7.72 -1.06 -2.77
C LEU A 21 6.43 -0.24 -2.58
N TRP A 22 5.30 -0.85 -2.95
CA TRP A 22 3.97 -0.26 -2.84
C TRP A 22 3.10 -1.05 -1.86
N PHE A 23 2.11 -0.36 -1.28
CA PHE A 23 1.12 -0.97 -0.41
C PHE A 23 0.05 -1.64 -1.25
N TYR A 24 -0.19 -2.91 -0.98
CA TYR A 24 -1.23 -3.72 -1.58
C TYR A 24 -2.19 -4.24 -0.51
N SER A 25 -3.50 -4.06 -0.72
CA SER A 25 -4.53 -4.67 0.11
C SER A 25 -5.27 -5.73 -0.70
N SER A 26 -5.14 -7.00 -0.31
CA SER A 26 -5.78 -8.12 -0.99
C SER A 26 -7.29 -8.14 -0.81
N TYR A 27 -7.79 -7.65 0.31
CA TYR A 27 -9.23 -7.63 0.60
C TYR A 27 -10.02 -6.73 -0.37
N HIS A 28 -9.41 -5.64 -0.83
CA HIS A 28 -10.04 -4.69 -1.76
C HIS A 28 -9.37 -4.65 -3.16
N ASP A 29 -8.34 -5.46 -3.42
CA ASP A 29 -7.48 -5.40 -4.62
C ASP A 29 -6.97 -3.97 -4.92
N ILE A 30 -6.54 -3.25 -3.89
CA ILE A 30 -6.08 -1.86 -3.99
C ILE A 30 -4.56 -1.80 -3.92
N TRP A 31 -3.97 -1.02 -4.82
CA TRP A 31 -2.55 -0.67 -4.83
C TRP A 31 -2.38 0.83 -4.59
N LEU A 32 -1.52 1.20 -3.65
CA LEU A 32 -1.18 2.60 -3.36
C LEU A 32 0.33 2.75 -3.17
N SER A 33 0.90 3.80 -3.75
CA SER A 33 2.26 4.21 -3.41
C SER A 33 2.31 4.73 -1.96
N PRO A 34 3.49 4.76 -1.32
CA PRO A 34 3.66 5.35 0.01
C PRO A 34 3.11 6.79 0.11
N SER A 35 3.42 7.64 -0.86
CA SER A 35 2.93 9.03 -0.87
C SER A 35 1.41 9.10 -1.01
N LYS A 36 0.81 8.24 -1.83
CA LYS A 36 -0.63 8.25 -2.05
C LYS A 36 -1.39 7.73 -0.82
N LEU A 37 -0.90 6.67 -0.18
CA LEU A 37 -1.53 6.15 1.04
C LEU A 37 -1.50 7.20 2.16
N ARG A 38 -0.38 7.90 2.36
CA ARG A 38 -0.32 9.01 3.33
C ARG A 38 -1.34 10.10 3.03
N GLN A 39 -1.42 10.55 1.77
CA GLN A 39 -2.42 11.55 1.36
C GLN A 39 -3.85 11.09 1.66
N GLU A 40 -4.19 9.83 1.38
CA GLU A 40 -5.54 9.33 1.64
C GLU A 40 -5.81 9.19 3.15
N GLN A 41 -4.81 8.81 3.95
CA GLN A 41 -4.92 8.78 5.41
C GLN A 41 -5.11 10.17 6.03
N GLU A 42 -4.42 11.19 5.51
CA GLU A 42 -4.66 12.60 5.87
C GLU A 42 -6.10 13.05 5.57
N ASN A 43 -6.73 12.45 4.55
CA ASN A 43 -8.13 12.68 4.20
C ASN A 43 -9.11 11.75 4.96
N GLY A 44 -8.65 11.01 5.97
CA GLY A 44 -9.48 10.12 6.79
C GLY A 44 -9.85 8.80 6.12
N LYS A 45 -9.17 8.40 5.04
CA LYS A 45 -9.41 7.15 4.31
C LYS A 45 -8.33 6.12 4.60
N PHE A 46 -8.66 4.84 4.41
CA PHE A 46 -7.70 3.74 4.54
C PHE A 46 -6.95 3.73 5.89
N LEU A 47 -7.65 4.10 6.97
CA LEU A 47 -7.19 4.06 8.37
C LEU A 47 -7.18 2.61 8.89
N TRP A 48 -6.50 1.74 8.15
CA TRP A 48 -6.42 0.31 8.41
C TRP A 48 -5.08 -0.04 9.06
N GLY A 49 -5.10 -0.96 10.01
CA GLY A 49 -3.87 -1.46 10.63
C GLY A 49 -2.96 -2.19 9.63
N ALA A 50 -1.68 -2.29 9.98
CA ALA A 50 -0.62 -2.94 9.21
C ALA A 50 -1.00 -4.30 8.60
N VAL A 51 -1.80 -5.10 9.31
CA VAL A 51 -2.27 -6.42 8.86
C VAL A 51 -3.08 -6.41 7.57
N ASN A 52 -3.64 -5.26 7.18
CA ASN A 52 -4.43 -5.10 5.95
C ASN A 52 -3.56 -4.78 4.71
N TRP A 53 -2.24 -4.67 4.92
CA TRP A 53 -1.30 -4.22 3.91
C TRP A 53 -0.17 -5.22 3.71
N GLN A 54 0.19 -5.40 2.44
CA GLN A 54 1.37 -6.12 1.99
C GLN A 54 2.24 -5.16 1.20
N LEU A 55 3.56 -5.22 1.39
CA LEU A 55 4.50 -4.50 0.53
C LEU A 55 4.84 -5.36 -0.67
N ARG A 56 4.59 -4.87 -1.88
CA ARG A 56 4.84 -5.58 -3.14
C ARG A 56 5.55 -4.69 -4.14
N ASP A 57 6.23 -5.31 -5.10
CA ASP A 57 6.87 -4.57 -6.18
C ASP A 57 5.81 -4.09 -7.18
N PRO A 58 5.71 -2.77 -7.47
CA PRO A 58 4.76 -2.27 -8.46
C PRO A 58 4.93 -2.86 -9.87
N LEU A 59 6.11 -3.37 -10.21
CA LEU A 59 6.35 -4.08 -11.48
C LEU A 59 5.57 -5.38 -11.57
N GLU A 60 5.32 -6.07 -10.45
CA GLU A 60 4.43 -7.23 -10.42
C GLU A 60 3.05 -6.85 -10.95
N ARG A 61 2.52 -5.70 -10.54
CA ARG A 61 1.22 -5.20 -11.01
C ARG A 61 1.23 -4.87 -12.50
N VAL A 62 2.30 -4.28 -13.01
CA VAL A 62 2.43 -4.00 -14.45
C VAL A 62 2.41 -5.29 -15.26
N VAL A 63 3.10 -6.33 -14.79
CA VAL A 63 3.11 -7.64 -15.43
C VAL A 63 1.71 -8.28 -15.37
N GLU A 64 1.05 -8.29 -14.21
CA GLU A 64 -0.33 -8.80 -14.05
C GLU A 64 -1.30 -8.13 -15.04
N LEU A 65 -1.25 -6.80 -15.18
CA LEU A 65 -2.12 -6.05 -16.08
C LEU A 65 -1.82 -6.35 -17.57
N LYS A 66 -0.54 -6.53 -17.93
CA LYS A 66 -0.17 -6.94 -19.29
C LYS A 66 -0.69 -8.33 -19.63
N PHE A 67 -0.60 -9.29 -18.69
CA PHE A 67 -1.13 -10.64 -18.90
C PHE A 67 -2.66 -10.65 -19.04
N ARG A 68 -3.39 -9.90 -18.20
CA ARG A 68 -4.85 -9.80 -18.28
C ARG A 68 -5.35 -9.18 -19.59
N ARG A 69 -4.56 -8.30 -20.23
CA ARG A 69 -4.94 -7.65 -21.50
C ARG A 69 -4.74 -8.54 -22.73
N ASN A 70 -3.98 -9.61 -22.61
CA ASN A 70 -3.65 -10.54 -23.70
C ASN A 70 -4.44 -11.86 -23.63
N GLN A 71 -5.45 -11.93 -22.77
CA GLN A 71 -6.46 -13.00 -22.73
C GLN A 71 -7.79 -12.45 -23.25
#